data_AF-A0A0R2PK75-F1
#
_entry.id   AF-A0A0R2PK75-F1
#
_cell.length_a   1.000
_cell.length_b   1.000
_cell.length_c   1.000
_cell.angle_alpha   90.00
_cell.angle_beta   90.00
_cell.angle_gamma   90.00
#
_symmetry.space_group_name_H-M   'P 1'
#
loop_
_entity.id
_entity.type
_entity.pdbx_description
1 polymer ?
#
loop_
_entity_poly.entity_id
_entity_poly.type
_entity_poly.pdbx_seq_one_letter_code
_entity_poly.pdbx_strand_id
1 'polypeptide(L)'
;MATIEPFIEISGVELKTSKSISQDAYESKGTKASAAIEKRVAKKTPTVFCSHGPVLPQLVSAAAQIGHGGPSKALEKATSLSVGSFSVIHFSKDTDIPHIVAVETHEPPAIPKK
;
A
#
# COMPACT_ATOMS: atom_id res chain seq x y z
N MET A 1 -2.17 15.09 -0.32
CA MET A 1 -3.54 14.89 0.19
C MET A 1 -4.55 14.78 -0.94
N ALA A 2 -4.54 15.69 -1.92
CA ALA A 2 -5.50 15.73 -3.03
C ALA A 2 -5.81 14.39 -3.73
N THR A 3 -4.84 13.47 -3.84
CA THR A 3 -5.04 12.15 -4.49
C THR A 3 -6.14 11.29 -3.86
N ILE A 4 -6.29 11.32 -2.53
CA ILE A 4 -7.23 10.44 -1.83
C ILE A 4 -8.48 11.16 -1.30
N GLU A 5 -8.51 12.48 -1.43
CA GLU A 5 -9.58 13.33 -0.90
C GLU A 5 -10.96 12.93 -1.46
N PRO A 6 -11.16 12.73 -2.79
CA PRO A 6 -12.44 12.26 -3.31
C PRO A 6 -12.85 10.88 -2.77
N PHE A 7 -11.87 10.00 -2.53
CA PHE A 7 -12.14 8.68 -1.96
C PHE A 7 -12.60 8.77 -0.51
N ILE A 8 -11.99 9.66 0.29
CA ILE A 8 -12.38 9.89 1.69
C ILE A 8 -13.82 10.41 1.77
N GLU A 9 -14.15 11.40 0.94
CA GLU A 9 -15.49 12.01 0.91
C GLU A 9 -16.59 10.98 0.62
N ILE A 10 -16.34 10.07 -0.32
CA ILE A 10 -17.32 9.05 -0.74
C ILE A 10 -17.35 7.85 0.23
N SER A 11 -16.20 7.40 0.72
CA SER A 11 -16.10 6.17 1.53
C SER A 11 -16.35 6.39 3.03
N GLY A 12 -16.24 7.63 3.51
CA GLY A 12 -16.32 7.95 4.94
C GLY A 12 -15.16 7.41 5.78
N VAL A 13 -14.08 6.94 5.14
CA VAL A 13 -12.90 6.40 5.85
C VAL A 13 -12.16 7.52 6.59
N GLU A 14 -11.83 7.29 7.86
CA GLU A 14 -11.07 8.25 8.67
C GLU A 14 -9.65 8.47 8.11
N LEU A 15 -9.33 9.72 7.74
CA LEU A 15 -7.99 10.12 7.34
C LEU A 15 -7.05 10.18 8.54
N LYS A 16 -5.93 9.45 8.47
CA LYS A 16 -4.80 9.58 9.40
C LYS A 16 -3.55 9.99 8.64
N THR A 17 -3.06 11.19 8.92
CA THR A 17 -1.75 11.64 8.40
C THR A 17 -0.64 10.98 9.21
N SER A 18 0.42 10.54 8.52
CA SER A 18 1.58 9.94 9.17
C SER A 18 2.87 10.48 8.56
N LYS A 19 3.62 11.22 9.36
CA LYS A 19 4.97 11.68 8.98
C LYS A 19 5.97 10.51 8.86
N SER A 20 5.69 9.34 9.42
CA SER A 20 6.65 8.22 9.44
C SER A 20 6.82 7.55 8.08
N ILE A 21 5.87 7.75 7.16
CA ILE A 21 5.88 7.22 5.79
C ILE A 21 5.90 8.35 4.76
N SER A 22 6.44 9.53 5.12
CA SER A 22 6.71 10.61 4.18
C SER A 22 8.04 10.39 3.45
N GLN A 23 8.21 11.05 2.32
CA GLN A 23 9.49 11.04 1.59
C GLN A 23 10.63 11.62 2.46
N ASP A 24 10.38 12.67 3.23
CA ASP A 24 11.38 13.28 4.10
C ASP A 24 11.82 12.36 5.24
N ALA A 25 10.96 11.41 5.63
CA ALA A 25 11.23 10.45 6.68
C ALA A 25 11.84 9.13 6.15
N TYR A 26 12.07 9.04 4.82
CA TYR A 26 12.61 7.88 4.14
C TYR A 26 13.98 7.51 4.70
N GLU A 27 14.18 6.22 4.89
CA GLU A 27 15.43 5.63 5.35
C GLU A 27 15.56 4.22 4.77
N SER A 28 16.77 3.79 4.45
CA SER A 28 16.99 2.59 3.62
C SER A 28 16.55 1.27 4.26
N LYS A 29 16.49 1.17 5.60
CA LYS A 29 16.06 -0.04 6.31
C LYS A 29 14.54 -0.25 6.27
N GLY A 30 13.75 0.79 5.96
CA GLY A 30 12.29 0.70 5.86
C GLY A 30 11.57 0.39 7.17
N THR A 31 12.22 0.52 8.33
CA THR A 31 11.72 0.17 9.67
C THR A 31 10.34 0.80 9.96
N LYS A 32 10.16 2.06 9.57
CA LYS A 32 8.89 2.79 9.75
C LYS A 32 7.79 2.28 8.82
N ALA A 33 8.14 1.88 7.60
CA ALA A 33 7.20 1.28 6.65
C ALA A 33 6.75 -0.10 7.15
N SER A 34 7.69 -0.93 7.63
CA SER A 34 7.39 -2.24 8.23
C SER A 34 6.45 -2.10 9.42
N ALA A 35 6.78 -1.25 10.39
CA ALA A 35 5.92 -1.01 11.56
C ALA A 35 4.51 -0.50 11.17
N ALA A 36 4.40 0.31 10.11
CA ALA A 36 3.12 0.79 9.61
C ALA A 36 2.28 -0.35 9.02
N ILE A 37 2.87 -1.24 8.22
CA ILE A 37 2.18 -2.38 7.63
C ILE A 37 1.82 -3.42 8.70
N GLU A 38 2.76 -3.81 9.56
CA GLU A 38 2.53 -4.76 10.67
C GLU A 38 1.33 -4.34 11.51
N LYS A 39 1.30 -3.08 11.93
CA LYS A 39 0.20 -2.51 12.70
C LYS A 39 -1.15 -2.61 12.00
N ARG A 40 -1.20 -2.52 10.67
CA ARG A 40 -2.47 -2.56 9.91
C ARG A 40 -2.90 -3.97 9.55
N VAL A 41 -1.95 -4.84 9.18
CA VAL A 41 -2.23 -6.27 8.96
C VAL A 41 -2.73 -6.92 10.25
N ALA A 42 -2.10 -6.63 11.40
CA ALA A 42 -2.52 -7.16 12.70
C ALA A 42 -3.95 -6.76 13.10
N LYS A 43 -4.42 -5.59 12.65
CA LYS A 43 -5.79 -5.12 12.91
C LYS A 43 -6.84 -5.84 12.05
N LYS A 44 -6.44 -6.55 11.00
CA LYS A 44 -7.34 -7.25 10.05
C LYS A 44 -8.44 -6.33 9.46
N THR A 45 -8.13 -5.05 9.32
CA THR A 45 -9.02 -4.03 8.73
C THR A 45 -8.47 -3.51 7.41
N PRO A 46 -9.25 -3.46 6.32
CA PRO A 46 -8.83 -2.83 5.08
C PRO A 46 -8.32 -1.41 5.35
N THR A 47 -7.13 -1.09 4.84
CA THR A 47 -6.48 0.21 5.04
C THR A 47 -5.86 0.68 3.73
N VAL A 48 -6.15 1.92 3.35
CA VAL A 48 -5.51 2.57 2.20
C VAL A 48 -4.26 3.30 2.68
N PHE A 49 -3.15 3.08 1.98
CA PHE A 49 -1.92 3.85 2.17
C PHE A 49 -1.68 4.73 0.94
N CYS A 50 -1.59 6.05 1.16
CA CYS A 50 -1.11 7.00 0.16
C CYS A 50 0.23 7.54 0.64
N SER A 51 1.27 7.34 -0.16
CA SER A 51 2.62 7.79 0.13
C SER A 51 3.31 8.22 -1.17
N HIS A 52 4.61 8.50 -1.10
CA HIS A 52 5.42 8.97 -2.21
C HIS A 52 6.07 7.79 -2.92
N GLY A 53 6.32 7.93 -4.23
CA GLY A 53 6.98 6.92 -5.05
C GLY A 53 8.18 6.23 -4.39
N PRO A 54 9.14 6.96 -3.79
CA PRO A 54 10.30 6.35 -3.12
C PRO A 54 9.97 5.45 -1.91
N VAL A 55 8.83 5.66 -1.25
CA VAL A 55 8.42 4.93 -0.05
C VAL A 55 7.57 3.69 -0.39
N LEU A 56 6.85 3.71 -1.52
CA LEU A 56 5.97 2.61 -1.95
C LEU A 56 6.69 1.25 -2.02
N PRO A 57 7.91 1.12 -2.59
CA PRO A 57 8.62 -0.16 -2.60
C PRO A 57 8.86 -0.75 -1.21
N GLN A 58 9.10 0.10 -0.19
CA GLN A 58 9.30 -0.37 1.19
C GLN A 58 8.01 -0.85 1.82
N LEU A 59 6.89 -0.18 1.57
CA LEU A 59 5.57 -0.62 2.03
C LEU A 59 5.18 -1.96 1.40
N VAL A 60 5.43 -2.13 0.10
CA VAL A 60 5.15 -3.40 -0.62
C VAL A 60 6.08 -4.51 -0.13
N SER A 61 7.37 -4.22 0.06
CA SER A 61 8.33 -5.20 0.58
C SER A 61 7.97 -5.65 2.00
N ALA A 62 7.57 -4.72 2.87
CA ALA A 62 7.09 -5.04 4.21
C ALA A 62 5.82 -5.91 4.15
N ALA A 63 4.86 -5.57 3.29
CA ALA A 63 3.67 -6.38 3.07
C ALA A 63 4.02 -7.80 2.59
N ALA A 64 4.95 -7.94 1.65
CA ALA A 64 5.44 -9.23 1.18
C ALA A 64 6.13 -10.04 2.29
N GLN A 65 6.94 -9.41 3.12
CA GLN A 65 7.59 -10.07 4.26
C GLN A 65 6.56 -10.61 5.26
N ILE A 66 5.59 -9.79 5.66
CA ILE A 66 4.51 -10.17 6.59
C ILE A 66 3.61 -11.25 5.97
N GLY A 67 3.36 -11.17 4.66
CA GLY A 67 2.55 -12.11 3.90
C GLY A 67 3.25 -13.41 3.54
N HIS A 68 4.51 -13.60 3.99
CA HIS A 68 5.34 -14.77 3.67
C HIS A 68 5.56 -14.97 2.16
N GLY A 69 5.72 -13.87 1.44
CA GLY A 69 5.90 -13.83 -0.02
C GLY A 69 4.61 -13.49 -0.76
N GLY A 70 4.54 -13.90 -2.02
CA GLY A 70 3.41 -13.64 -2.92
C GLY A 70 3.85 -13.81 -4.39
N PRO A 71 2.93 -13.66 -5.36
CA PRO A 71 3.29 -13.77 -6.77
C PRO A 71 4.33 -12.71 -7.17
N SER A 72 5.57 -13.12 -7.51
CA SER A 72 6.69 -12.15 -7.65
C SER A 72 6.39 -11.07 -8.68
N LYS A 73 5.87 -11.43 -9.87
CA LYS A 73 5.51 -10.46 -10.91
C LYS A 73 4.48 -9.43 -10.45
N ALA A 74 3.51 -9.83 -9.62
CA ALA A 74 2.48 -8.90 -9.14
C ALA A 74 3.05 -7.98 -8.06
N LEU A 75 3.89 -8.50 -7.16
CA LEU A 75 4.61 -7.71 -6.18
C LEU A 75 5.58 -6.72 -6.85
N GLU A 76 6.32 -7.15 -7.87
CA GLU A 76 7.20 -6.28 -8.67
C GLU A 76 6.41 -5.10 -9.26
N LYS A 77 5.26 -5.35 -9.89
CA LYS A 77 4.39 -4.28 -10.40
C LYS A 77 3.92 -3.33 -9.29
N ALA A 78 3.57 -3.85 -8.13
CA ALA A 78 3.16 -3.04 -6.98
C ALA A 78 4.29 -2.12 -6.47
N THR A 79 5.56 -2.46 -6.68
CA THR A 79 6.70 -1.58 -6.35
C THR A 79 6.93 -0.46 -7.36
N SER A 80 6.41 -0.59 -8.59
CA SER A 80 6.67 0.32 -9.70
C SER A 80 5.39 1.00 -10.22
N LEU A 81 4.57 1.51 -9.31
CA LEU A 81 3.32 2.18 -9.64
C LEU A 81 3.54 3.48 -10.41
N SER A 82 2.78 3.66 -11.49
CA SER A 82 2.72 4.93 -12.21
C SER A 82 1.88 5.95 -11.44
N VAL A 83 1.95 7.24 -11.82
CA VAL A 83 1.21 8.30 -11.13
C VAL A 83 -0.29 8.09 -11.33
N GLY A 84 -1.04 8.03 -10.23
CA GLY A 84 -2.48 7.80 -10.24
C GLY A 84 -2.87 6.32 -10.19
N SER A 85 -1.90 5.41 -10.22
CA SER A 85 -2.14 3.97 -10.08
C SER A 85 -2.07 3.54 -8.62
N PHE A 86 -2.71 2.43 -8.30
CA PHE A 86 -2.62 1.80 -6.98
C PHE A 86 -2.58 0.28 -7.09
N SER A 87 -2.09 -0.38 -6.04
CA SER A 87 -2.17 -1.83 -5.91
C SER A 87 -2.94 -2.23 -4.65
N VAL A 88 -3.66 -3.33 -4.74
CA VAL A 88 -4.37 -3.97 -3.62
C VAL A 88 -3.65 -5.27 -3.28
N ILE A 89 -3.19 -5.39 -2.03
CA ILE A 89 -2.53 -6.59 -1.51
C ILE A 89 -3.51 -7.27 -0.56
N HIS A 90 -3.97 -8.46 -0.91
CA HIS A 90 -4.98 -9.20 -0.18
C HIS A 90 -4.30 -10.18 0.78
N PHE A 91 -4.70 -10.12 2.05
CA PHE A 91 -4.23 -11.04 3.09
C PHE A 91 -5.33 -12.02 3.50
N SER A 92 -4.94 -13.22 3.92
CA SER A 92 -5.83 -14.16 4.61
C SER A 92 -6.38 -13.54 5.90
N LYS A 93 -7.70 -13.63 6.09
CA LYS A 93 -8.39 -13.00 7.25
C LYS A 93 -8.46 -13.93 8.46
N ASP A 94 -8.86 -15.18 8.23
CA ASP A 94 -9.20 -16.14 9.28
C ASP A 94 -8.07 -17.16 9.50
N THR A 95 -6.83 -16.64 9.59
CA THR A 95 -5.63 -17.40 9.92
C THR A 95 -4.86 -16.72 11.06
N ASP A 96 -4.09 -17.52 11.82
CA ASP A 96 -3.20 -17.00 12.87
C ASP A 96 -2.00 -16.26 12.25
N ILE A 97 -1.49 -16.80 11.13
CA ILE A 97 -0.39 -16.25 10.36
C ILE A 97 -0.94 -15.62 9.08
N PRO A 98 -0.66 -14.34 8.77
CA PRO A 98 -1.14 -13.69 7.55
C PRO A 98 -0.39 -14.22 6.31
N HIS A 99 -1.14 -14.50 5.25
CA HIS A 99 -0.60 -14.89 3.94
C HIS A 99 -1.16 -14.00 2.85
N ILE A 100 -0.33 -13.59 1.89
CA ILE A 100 -0.83 -12.91 0.69
C ILE A 100 -1.55 -13.94 -0.20
N VAL A 101 -2.81 -13.67 -0.51
CA VAL A 101 -3.66 -14.54 -1.35
C VAL A 101 -3.89 -13.98 -2.76
N ALA A 102 -3.77 -12.66 -2.93
CA ALA A 102 -3.87 -12.00 -4.22
C ALA A 102 -3.16 -10.64 -4.19
N VAL A 103 -2.71 -10.19 -5.37
CA VAL A 103 -2.18 -8.84 -5.58
C VAL A 103 -2.74 -8.32 -6.90
N GLU A 104 -3.42 -7.19 -6.85
CA GLU A 104 -4.04 -6.53 -8.01
C GLU A 104 -3.41 -5.15 -8.20
N THR A 105 -3.23 -4.72 -9.44
CA THR A 105 -2.73 -3.37 -9.77
C THR A 105 -3.71 -2.72 -10.73
N HIS A 106 -4.12 -1.48 -10.41
CA HIS A 106 -5.09 -0.70 -11.17
C HIS A 106 -4.42 0.58 -11.66
N GLU A 107 -4.47 0.78 -12.98
CA GLU A 107 -4.03 2.01 -13.62
C GLU A 107 -5.18 3.04 -13.65
N PRO A 108 -4.87 4.34 -13.65
CA PRO A 108 -5.89 5.36 -13.82
C PRO A 108 -6.53 5.23 -15.21
N PRO A 109 -7.79 5.69 -15.37
CA PRO A 109 -8.43 5.74 -16.67
C PRO A 109 -7.59 6.59 -17.64
N ALA A 110 -7.55 6.16 -18.90
CA ALA A 110 -6.84 6.92 -19.93
C ALA A 110 -7.38 8.35 -19.99
N ILE A 111 -6.50 9.33 -19.82
CA ILE A 111 -6.85 10.72 -20.06
C ILE A 111 -7.02 10.87 -21.58
N PRO A 112 -8.22 11.22 -22.09
CA PRO A 112 -8.40 11.41 -23.52
C PRO A 112 -7.43 12.49 -24.00
N LYS A 113 -6.67 12.18 -25.06
CA LYS A 113 -5.83 13.19 -25.71
C LYS A 113 -6.77 14.29 -26.22
N LYS A 114 -6.50 15.54 -25.82
CA LYS A 114 -7.17 16.72 -26.37
C LYS A 114 -6.92 16.82 -27.87
#